data_AF-A0AA41W986-F1
#
_entry.id   AF-A0AA41W986-F1
#
_cell.length_a   1.000
_cell.length_b   1.000
_cell.length_c   1.000
_cell.angle_alpha   90.00
_cell.angle_beta   90.00
_cell.angle_gamma   90.00
#
_symmetry.space_group_name_H-M   'P 1'
#
loop_
_entity.id
_entity.type
_entity.pdbx_description
1 polymer ?
#
loop_
_entity_poly.entity_id
_entity_poly.type
_entity_poly.pdbx_seq_one_letter_code
_entity_poly.pdbx_strand_id
1 'polypeptide(L)' 'MEVCPECDGAGSLVLVGANGHQSYREAYTCSLCRGSGSVVSQQQVVFDYITDNLQEARAIQS' A
#
# COMPACT_ATOMS: atom_id res chain seq x y z
N MET A 1 -4.40 -5.20 6.19
CA MET A 1 -3.33 -4.44 5.51
C MET A 1 -2.06 -5.25 5.65
N GLU A 2 -1.40 -5.52 4.53
CA GLU A 2 -0.14 -6.27 4.48
C GLU A 2 1.02 -5.28 4.30
N VAL A 3 2.20 -5.59 4.86
CA VAL A 3 3.41 -4.80 4.63
C VAL A 3 3.73 -4.80 3.13
N CYS A 4 4.06 -3.63 2.58
CA CYS A 4 4.42 -3.53 1.16
C CYS A 4 5.73 -4.31 0.90
N PRO A 5 5.71 -5.35 0.04
CA PRO A 5 6.88 -6.20 -0.17
C PRO A 5 7.96 -5.54 -1.03
N GLU A 6 7.64 -4.49 -1.79
CA GLU A 6 8.65 -3.81 -2.61
C GLU A 6 9.53 -2.87 -1.79
N CYS A 7 8.96 -2.23 -0.76
CA CYS A 7 9.67 -1.25 0.05
C CYS A 7 9.82 -1.67 1.50
N ASP A 8 9.51 -2.93 1.84
CA ASP A 8 9.59 -3.49 3.20
C ASP A 8 8.95 -2.60 4.27
N GLY A 9 7.83 -1.96 3.94
CA GLY A 9 7.12 -1.07 4.87
C GLY A 9 7.64 0.37 4.92
N ALA A 10 8.75 0.70 4.25
CA ALA A 10 9.35 2.03 4.32
C ALA A 10 8.58 3.11 3.53
N GLY A 11 7.71 2.70 2.60
CA GLY A 11 6.99 3.62 1.70
C GLY A 11 7.86 4.25 0.61
N SER A 12 9.18 4.03 0.63
CA SER A 12 10.13 4.60 -0.31
C SER A 12 11.23 3.60 -0.66
N LEU A 13 11.83 3.79 -1.83
CA LEU A 13 12.95 3.02 -2.34
C LEU A 13 14.16 3.94 -2.42
N VAL A 14 15.32 3.42 -2.01
CA VAL A 14 16.57 4.18 -2.03
C VAL A 14 17.51 3.54 -3.04
N LEU A 15 17.87 4.29 -4.08
CA LEU A 15 18.90 3.90 -5.03
C LEU A 15 20.23 4.51 -4.59
N VAL A 16 21.24 3.67 -4.42
CA VAL A 16 22.61 4.10 -4.10
C VAL A 16 23.49 3.69 -5.26
N GLY A 17 24.22 4.64 -5.83
CA GLY A 17 25.11 4.42 -6.97
C GLY A 17 26.39 5.22 -6.84
N ALA A 18 27.39 4.83 -7.64
CA ALA A 18 28.63 5.58 -7.78
C ALA A 18 29.11 5.47 -9.23
N ASN A 19 29.54 6.59 -9.82
CA ASN A 19 30.04 6.65 -11.20
C ASN A 19 31.55 6.96 -11.28
N GLY A 20 32.32 6.55 -10.27
CA GLY A 20 33.77 6.73 -10.20
C GLY A 20 34.24 8.12 -9.74
N HIS A 21 33.43 9.16 -9.89
CA HIS A 21 33.74 10.52 -9.41
C HIS A 21 32.84 10.99 -8.26
N GLN A 22 31.58 10.53 -8.20
CA GLN A 22 30.66 10.87 -7.12
C GLN A 22 29.80 9.66 -6.76
N SER A 23 29.48 9.56 -5.47
CA SER A 23 28.42 8.69 -4.96
C SER A 23 27.14 9.51 -4.89
N TYR A 24 26.02 8.92 -5.31
CA TYR A 24 24.71 9.54 -5.22
C TYR A 24 23.71 8.61 -4.53
N ARG A 25 22.74 9.24 -3.87
CA ARG A 25 21.63 8.57 -3.18
C ARG A 25 20.34 9.26 -3.58
N GLU A 26 19.47 8.53 -4.26
CA GLU A 26 18.16 9.02 -4.67
C GLU A 26 17.07 8.22 -3.98
N ALA A 27 16.02 8.92 -3.51
CA ALA A 27 14.87 8.31 -2.88
C ALA A 27 13.64 8.51 -3.77
N TYR A 28 12.91 7.43 -4.01
CA TYR A 28 11.69 7.43 -4.81
C TYR A 28 10.53 6.91 -3.98
N THR A 29 9.35 7.51 -4.17
CA THR A 29 8.12 6.98 -3.58
C THR A 29 7.83 5.59 -4.15
N CYS A 30 7.60 4.59 -3.28
CA CYS A 30 7.25 3.25 -3.72
C CYS A 30 5.93 3.29 -4.49
N SER A 31 5.95 2.86 -5.75
CA SER A 31 4.77 2.93 -6.63
C SER A 31 3.68 1.95 -6.23
N LEU A 32 4.05 0.78 -5.70
CA LEU A 32 3.10 -0.26 -5.29
C LEU A 32 2.22 0.19 -4.12
N CYS A 33 2.82 0.68 -3.03
CA CYS A 33 2.07 1.18 -1.87
C CYS A 33 1.79 2.69 -1.93
N ARG A 34 2.24 3.38 -2.98
CA ARG A 34 2.10 4.84 -3.15
C ARG A 34 2.55 5.65 -1.92
N GLY A 35 3.64 5.24 -1.30
CA GLY A 35 4.18 5.92 -0.11
C GLY A 35 3.63 5.47 1.25
N SER A 36 2.61 4.62 1.31
CA SER A 36 1.97 4.22 2.58
C SER A 36 2.76 3.18 3.39
N GLY A 37 3.67 2.45 2.76
CA GLY A 37 4.34 1.28 3.34
C GLY A 37 3.45 0.04 3.47
N SER A 38 2.18 0.10 3.09
CA SER A 38 1.24 -1.03 3.22
C SER A 38 0.37 -1.20 1.97
N VAL A 39 0.06 -2.44 1.63
CA VAL A 39 -0.86 -2.78 0.53
C VAL A 39 -2.11 -3.47 1.08
N VAL A 40 -3.24 -3.22 0.45
CA VAL A 40 -4.48 -3.97 0.75
C VAL A 40 -4.45 -5.23 -0.10
N SER A 41 -4.40 -6.40 0.54
CA SER A 41 -4.57 -7.68 -0.16
C SER A 41 -5.97 -7.73 -0.77
N GLN A 42 -6.07 -8.19 -2.02
CA GLN A 42 -7.36 -8.29 -2.74
C GLN A 42 -8.41 -9.13 -2.01
N GLN A 43 -8.01 -10.01 -1.07
CA GLN A 43 -8.93 -10.75 -0.20
C GLN A 43 -9.67 -9.87 0.82
N GLN A 44 -9.15 -8.69 1.19
CA GLN A 44 -9.82 -7.80 2.14
C GLN A 44 -10.84 -6.87 1.48
N VAL A 45 -10.69 -6.58 0.18
CA VAL A 45 -11.62 -5.69 -0.56
C VAL A 45 -13.02 -6.30 -0.65
N VAL A 46 -13.12 -7.63 -0.62
CA VAL A 46 -14.40 -8.36 -0.62
C VAL A 46 -15.15 -8.19 0.70
N PHE A 47 -14.45 -8.02 1.84
CA PHE A 47 -15.10 -7.88 3.14
C PHE A 47 -15.76 -6.50 3.31
N ASP A 48 -15.07 -5.42 2.94
CA ASP A 48 -15.62 -4.06 3.08
C ASP A 48 -16.90 -3.89 2.25
N TYR A 49 -16.91 -4.39 1.01
CA TYR A 49 -18.10 -4.34 0.15
C TYR A 49 -19.30 -5.10 0.73
N ILE A 50 -19.08 -6.24 1.38
CA ILE A 50 -20.17 -7.04 1.96
C ILE A 50 -20.75 -6.38 3.22
N THR A 51 -19.91 -5.74 4.05
CA THR A 51 -20.37 -5.08 5.27
C THR A 51 -21.23 -3.85 5.03
N ASP A 52 -20.90 -3.01 4.04
CA ASP A 52 -21.72 -1.84 3.70
C ASP A 52 -23.12 -2.27 3.20
N ASN A 53 -23.20 -3.30 2.36
CA ASN A 53 -24.48 -3.79 1.81
C ASN A 53 -25.36 -4.53 2.84
N LEU A 54 -24.78 -5.08 3.92
CA LEU A 54 -25.55 -5.74 4.99
C LEU A 54 -26.16 -4.77 6.00
N GLN A 55 -25.61 -3.57 6.16
CA GLN A 55 -26.21 -2.54 7.03
C GLN A 55 -27.49 -1.97 6.42
N GLU A 56 -27.54 -1.79 5.10
CA GLU A 56 -28.75 -1.30 4.41
C GLU A 56 -29.91 -2.31 4.45
N ALA A 57 -29.63 -3.63 4.39
CA ALA A 57 -30.67 -4.66 4.44
C ALA A 57 -31.42 -4.74 5.79
N ARG A 58 -30.81 -4.27 6.89
CA ARG A 58 -31.44 -4.25 8.23
C ARG A 58 -32.30 -3.02 8.49
N ALA A 59 -32.13 -1.95 7.71
CA ALA A 59 -32.90 -0.71 7.85
C ALA A 59 -34.28 -0.77 7.17
N ILE A 60 -34.56 -1.79 6.35
CA ILE A 60 -35.82 -1.92 5.60
C ILE A 60 -36.87 -2.75 6.38
N GLN A 61 -36.51 -3.34 7.53
CA GLN A 61 -37.40 -4.18 8.36
C GLN A 61 -37.81 -3.56 9.71
N SER A 62 -37.58 -2.26 9.95
CA SER A 62 -38.02 -1.55 11.16
C SER A 62 -39.13 -0.55 10.89
#